data_AF-A0A6N3EUQ9-F1
#
_entry.id   AF-A0A6N3EUQ9-F1
#
_cell.length_a   1.000
_cell.length_b   1.000
_cell.length_c   1.000
_cell.angle_alpha   90.00
_cell.angle_beta   90.00
_cell.angle_gamma   90.00
#
_symmetry.space_group_name_H-M   'P 1'
#
loop_
_entity.id
_entity.type
_entity.pdbx_description
1 polymer ?
#
loop_
_entity_poly.entity_id
_entity_poly.type
_entity_poly.pdbx_seq_one_letter_code
_entity_poly.pdbx_strand_id
1 'polypeptide(L)' 'MKLERNEYLWYKANLAALGNEYLTKNWEVKLYATSLYNAMLWGRETNGK' A
#
# COMPACT_ATOMS: atom_id res chain seq x y z
N MET A 1 5.28 19.64 7.66
CA MET A 1 3.91 19.20 7.35
C MET A 1 3.92 17.67 7.42
N LYS A 2 3.33 17.05 8.46
CA LYS A 2 3.14 15.59 8.44
C LYS A 2 2.12 15.33 7.34
N LEU A 3 2.54 14.70 6.23
CA LEU A 3 1.60 14.15 5.28
C LEU A 3 0.75 13.14 6.05
N GLU A 4 -0.50 13.48 6.32
CA GLU A 4 -1.43 12.54 6.92
C GLU A 4 -1.50 11.31 6.01
N ARG A 5 -1.30 10.14 6.62
CA ARG A 5 -1.36 8.89 5.87
C ARG A 5 -2.77 8.73 5.34
N ASN A 6 -2.88 8.36 4.06
CA ASN A 6 -4.18 8.02 3.50
C ASN A 6 -4.59 6.64 4.02
N GLU A 7 -5.27 6.60 5.17
CA GLU A 7 -5.67 5.37 5.87
C GLU A 7 -6.50 4.43 4.98
N TYR A 8 -7.30 4.97 4.07
CA TYR A 8 -8.07 4.17 3.11
C TYR A 8 -7.18 3.40 2.12
N LEU A 9 -6.19 4.08 1.52
CA LEU A 9 -5.24 3.43 0.62
C LEU A 9 -4.32 2.46 1.38
N TRP A 10 -3.93 2.84 2.60
CA TRP A 10 -3.13 1.97 3.47
C TRP A 10 -3.89 0.68 3.80
N TYR A 11 -5.16 0.78 4.19
CA TYR A 11 -6.03 -0.36 4.43
C TYR A 11 -6.15 -1.28 3.21
N LYS A 12 -6.41 -0.72 2.02
CA LYS A 12 -6.47 -1.50 0.77
C LYS A 12 -5.16 -2.21 0.44
N ALA A 13 -4.03 -1.54 0.60
CA ALA A 13 -2.72 -2.13 0.36
C ALA A 13 -2.43 -3.29 1.34
N ASN A 14 -2.84 -3.16 2.60
CA ASN A 14 -2.70 -4.23 3.59
C ASN A 14 -3.60 -5.43 3.27
N LEU A 15 -4.85 -5.21 2.87
CA LEU A 15 -5.74 -6.30 2.45
C LEU A 15 -5.16 -7.06 1.25
N ALA A 16 -4.65 -6.34 0.25
CA ALA A 16 -4.02 -6.96 -0.92
C ALA A 16 -2.76 -7.76 -0.56
N ALA A 17 -1.99 -7.29 0.42
CA ALA A 17 -0.81 -8.01 0.92
C ALA A 17 -1.19 -9.26 1.73
N LEU A 18 -2.19 -9.17 2.61
CA LEU A 18 -2.65 -10.29 3.42
C LEU A 18 -3.34 -11.38 2.58
N GLY A 19 -3.99 -11.01 1.49
CA GLY A 19 -4.59 -11.95 0.54
C GLY A 19 -3.60 -12.63 -0.41
N ASN A 20 -2.30 -12.33 -0.32
CA ASN A 20 -1.29 -12.93 -1.19
C ASN A 20 -0.70 -14.19 -0.54
N GLU A 21 -1.10 -15.35 -1.06
CA GLU A 21 -0.70 -16.68 -0.55
C GLU A 21 0.80 -16.97 -0.68
N TYR A 22 1.54 -16.20 -1.49
CA TYR A 22 2.98 -16.37 -1.68
C TYR A 22 3.83 -15.62 -0.65
N LEU A 23 3.23 -14.70 0.13
CA LEU A 23 3.94 -13.97 1.18
C LEU A 23 3.88 -14.79 2.47
N THR A 24 5.01 -15.38 2.85
CA THR A 24 5.08 -16.34 3.97
C THR A 24 5.61 -15.72 5.26
N LYS A 25 6.25 -14.55 5.16
CA LYS A 25 6.84 -13.83 6.30
C LYS A 25 6.17 -12.48 6.51
N ASN A 26 6.07 -12.10 7.79
CA ASN A 26 5.52 -10.79 8.18
C ASN A 26 6.24 -9.60 7.53
N TRP A 27 7.55 -9.71 7.28
CA TRP A 27 8.30 -8.63 6.63
C TRP A 27 7.99 -8.52 5.14
N GLU A 28 7.67 -9.63 4.45
CA GLU A 28 7.26 -9.66 3.05
C GLU A 28 5.90 -8.99 2.88
N VAL A 29 4.94 -9.31 3.76
CA VAL A 29 3.62 -8.67 3.81
C VAL A 29 3.75 -7.16 4.03
N LYS A 30 4.59 -6.74 4.99
CA LYS A 30 4.84 -5.32 5.26
C LYS A 30 5.49 -4.60 4.07
N LEU A 31 6.48 -5.21 3.44
CA LEU A 31 7.16 -4.66 2.28
C LEU A 31 6.18 -4.49 1.11
N TYR A 32 5.43 -5.55 0.80
CA TYR A 32 4.46 -5.56 -0.29
C TYR A 32 3.34 -4.53 -0.07
N ALA A 33 2.75 -4.48 1.14
CA ALA A 33 1.75 -3.46 1.49
C ALA A 33 2.31 -2.03 1.35
N THR A 34 3.57 -1.80 1.75
CA THR A 34 4.22 -0.49 1.63
C THR A 34 4.44 -0.10 0.17
N SER A 35 4.95 -1.02 -0.66
CA SER A 35 5.14 -0.79 -2.09
C SER A 35 3.82 -0.50 -2.81
N LEU A 36 2.77 -1.27 -2.51
CA LEU A 36 1.43 -1.05 -3.06
C LEU A 36 0.86 0.31 -2.65
N TYR A 37 0.97 0.68 -1.38
CA TYR A 37 0.49 1.97 -0.89
C TYR A 37 1.16 3.14 -1.63
N ASN A 38 2.49 3.08 -1.79
CA ASN A 38 3.24 4.10 -2.53
C ASN A 38 2.83 4.16 -4.01
N ALA A 39 2.60 3.01 -4.65
CA ALA A 39 2.11 2.97 -6.04
C ALA A 39 0.70 3.56 -6.17
N MET A 40 -0.19 3.30 -5.20
CA MET A 40 -1.54 3.88 -5.17
C MET A 40 -1.52 5.39 -4.97
N LEU A 41 -0.62 5.90 -4.10
CA LEU A 41 -0.41 7.34 -3.95
C LEU A 41 0.06 7.97 -5.25
N TRP A 42 1.08 7.39 -5.87
CA TRP A 42 1.64 7.90 -7.12
C TRP A 42 0.63 7.88 -8.28
N GLY A 43 -0.14 6.80 -8.41
CA GLY A 43 -1.23 6.69 -9.38
C GLY A 43 -2.31 7.77 -9.21
N ARG A 44 -2.59 8.18 -7.96
CA ARG A 44 -3.55 9.25 -7.67
C ARG A 44 -3.00 10.64 -8.01
N GLU A 45 -1.72 10.88 -7.76
CA GLU A 45 -1.04 12.14 -8.14
C GLU A 45 -0.93 12.29 -9.67
N THR A 46 -0.77 11.17 -10.39
CA THR A 46 -0.60 11.16 -11.85
C THR A 46 -1.92 11.18 -12.61
N ASN A 47 -2.98 10.53 -12.11
CA ASN A 47 -4.32 10.53 -12.73
C ASN A 47 -5.17 11.77 -12.40
N GLY A 48 -4.71 12.63 -11.50
CA GLY A 48 -5.36 13.91 -11.18
C GLY A 48 -4.95 15.08 -12.10
N LYS A 49 -4.20 14.79 -13.17
CA LYS A 49 -3.83 15.73 -14.23
C LYS A 49 -4.58 15.43 -15.51
#